data_AF-A0A3R6Q335-F1
#
_entry.id   AF-A0A3R6Q335-F1
#
_cell.length_a   1.000
_cell.length_b   1.000
_cell.length_c   1.000
_cell.angle_alpha   90.00
_cell.angle_beta   90.00
_cell.angle_gamma   90.00
#
_symmetry.space_group_name_H-M   'P 1'
#
loop_
_entity.id
_entity.type
_entity.pdbx_description
1 polymer ?
#
loop_
_entity_poly.entity_id
_entity_poly.type
_entity_poly.pdbx_seq_one_letter_code
_entity_poly.pdbx_strand_id
1 'polypeptide(L)'
;MEKKMYTETLEKVRNDYAVRNIDKLEAAIKAGDMEKALELHKLNVEKKTGFHHFAVRWVNQTLRNFKKWAPDEAIFECMEDYALWCYPPCLQDWMEKYKAGQATYKDFPMEDFLENRAVLWSALHDNGDQIWEEDEEKITFTLPRCNSGGWLVTECQDKVQTLDKPDPRAYNKEGFQCYCLNCTTMWEFGWYKWFGWPLFIMDVPTIGSDGKCVMVMYKDPKDIPDSYYEKRGLERKI
;
A
#
# COMPACT_ATOMS: atom_id res chain seq x y z
N MET A 1 40.57 -32.20 18.23
CA MET A 1 39.25 -32.22 17.57
C MET A 1 39.46 -31.92 16.10
N GLU A 2 39.10 -32.84 15.22
CA GLU A 2 39.04 -32.53 13.78
C GLU A 2 37.94 -31.50 13.51
N LYS A 3 38.25 -30.49 12.69
CA LYS A 3 37.27 -29.48 12.27
C LYS A 3 36.38 -30.09 11.21
N LYS A 4 35.05 -30.08 11.45
CA LYS A 4 34.07 -30.49 10.46
C LYS A 4 34.10 -29.55 9.25
N MET A 5 34.28 -30.11 8.06
CA MET A 5 34.20 -29.38 6.79
C MET A 5 32.77 -29.44 6.23
N TYR A 6 32.36 -28.39 5.53
CA TYR A 6 31.02 -28.24 4.94
C TYR A 6 31.06 -28.11 3.41
N THR A 7 32.11 -28.64 2.77
CA THR A 7 32.41 -28.39 1.35
C THR A 7 31.22 -28.71 0.43
N GLU A 8 30.64 -29.91 0.53
CA GLU A 8 29.49 -30.34 -0.27
C GLU A 8 28.24 -29.48 0.00
N THR A 9 28.01 -29.13 1.28
CA THR A 9 26.89 -28.24 1.65
C THR A 9 27.07 -26.86 1.02
N LEU A 10 28.28 -26.31 1.06
CA LEU A 10 28.59 -24.99 0.50
C LEU A 10 28.55 -24.99 -1.03
N GLU A 11 28.86 -26.11 -1.68
CA GLU A 11 28.67 -26.27 -3.12
C GLU A 11 27.19 -26.24 -3.48
N LYS A 12 26.36 -27.03 -2.77
CA LYS A 12 24.90 -27.00 -2.94
C LYS A 12 24.32 -25.61 -2.67
N VAL A 13 24.74 -24.93 -1.61
CA VAL A 13 24.31 -23.56 -1.30
C VAL A 13 24.62 -22.63 -2.48
N ARG A 14 25.85 -22.66 -3.00
CA ARG A 14 26.26 -21.77 -4.09
C ARG A 14 25.49 -22.02 -5.39
N ASN A 15 25.26 -23.28 -5.74
CA ASN A 15 24.66 -23.63 -7.03
C ASN A 15 23.12 -23.64 -7.00
N ASP A 16 22.52 -24.03 -5.87
CA ASP A 16 21.08 -24.26 -5.78
C ASP A 16 20.33 -23.19 -4.99
N TYR A 17 20.96 -22.49 -4.05
CA TYR A 17 20.23 -21.59 -3.14
C TYR A 17 20.69 -20.13 -3.23
N ALA A 18 21.96 -19.88 -3.55
CA ALA A 18 22.55 -18.56 -3.73
C ALA A 18 22.50 -18.08 -5.19
N VAL A 19 21.56 -18.60 -5.97
CA VAL A 19 21.25 -18.15 -7.34
C VAL A 19 19.81 -17.71 -7.37
N ARG A 20 19.51 -16.58 -8.02
CA ARG A 20 18.13 -16.06 -8.05
C ARG A 20 17.25 -17.01 -8.85
N ASN A 21 16.03 -17.22 -8.39
CA ASN A 21 15.05 -18.03 -9.12
C ASN A 21 14.84 -17.50 -10.56
N ILE A 22 14.91 -16.17 -10.75
CA ILE A 22 14.78 -15.55 -12.08
C ILE A 22 15.92 -15.93 -13.03
N ASP A 23 17.16 -16.10 -12.53
CA ASP A 23 18.30 -16.49 -13.36
C ASP A 23 18.15 -17.95 -13.82
N LYS A 24 17.65 -18.80 -12.93
CA LYS A 24 17.33 -20.20 -13.25
C LYS A 24 16.18 -20.30 -14.24
N LEU A 25 15.18 -19.43 -14.10
CA LEU A 25 14.05 -19.34 -15.02
C LEU A 25 14.54 -18.97 -16.43
N GLU A 26 15.37 -17.94 -16.53
CA GLU A 26 15.96 -17.52 -17.81
C GLU A 26 16.79 -18.63 -18.45
N ALA A 27 17.58 -19.37 -17.65
CA ALA A 27 18.35 -20.51 -18.13
C ALA A 27 17.44 -21.64 -18.65
N ALA A 28 16.34 -21.95 -17.95
CA ALA A 28 15.36 -22.95 -18.38
C ALA A 28 14.69 -22.56 -19.71
N ILE A 29 14.31 -21.28 -19.86
CA ILE A 29 13.75 -20.73 -21.10
C ILE A 29 14.75 -20.88 -22.25
N LYS A 30 16.02 -20.49 -22.05
CA LYS A 30 17.07 -20.62 -23.07
C LYS A 30 17.35 -22.07 -23.46
N ALA A 31 17.18 -23.01 -22.53
CA ALA A 31 17.33 -24.44 -22.77
C ALA A 31 16.09 -25.08 -23.41
N GLY A 32 14.98 -24.35 -23.57
CA GLY A 32 13.71 -24.89 -24.07
C GLY A 32 12.95 -25.74 -23.05
N ASP A 33 13.37 -25.75 -21.79
CA ASP A 33 12.74 -26.51 -20.69
C ASP A 33 11.60 -25.69 -20.06
N MET A 34 10.46 -25.69 -20.76
CA MET A 34 9.30 -24.88 -20.38
C MET A 34 8.59 -25.39 -19.11
N GLU A 35 8.67 -26.68 -18.80
CA GLU A 35 8.11 -27.25 -17.58
C GLU A 35 8.85 -26.70 -16.35
N LYS A 36 10.18 -26.77 -16.37
CA LYS A 36 11.02 -26.20 -15.32
C LYS A 36 10.90 -24.69 -15.24
N ALA A 37 10.76 -24.00 -16.37
CA ALA A 37 10.51 -22.57 -16.39
C ALA A 37 9.20 -22.24 -15.64
N LEU A 38 8.11 -22.97 -15.91
CA LEU A 38 6.84 -22.72 -15.23
C LEU A 38 6.91 -23.01 -13.72
N GLU A 39 7.62 -24.06 -13.31
CA GLU A 39 7.85 -24.37 -11.90
C GLU A 39 8.62 -23.24 -11.19
N LEU A 40 9.72 -22.77 -11.79
CA LEU A 40 10.54 -21.69 -11.23
C LEU A 40 9.78 -20.36 -11.17
N HIS A 41 8.92 -20.09 -12.15
CA HIS A 41 8.04 -18.93 -12.12
C HIS A 41 7.08 -18.98 -10.93
N LYS A 42 6.37 -20.10 -10.73
CA LYS A 42 5.46 -20.28 -9.58
C LYS A 42 6.20 -20.11 -8.26
N LEU A 43 7.36 -20.75 -8.11
CA LEU A 43 8.19 -20.62 -6.91
C LEU A 43 8.67 -19.18 -6.68
N ASN A 44 8.95 -18.42 -7.74
CA ASN A 44 9.33 -17.02 -7.62
C ASN A 44 8.18 -16.15 -7.10
N VAL A 45 6.96 -16.38 -7.62
CA VAL A 45 5.74 -15.69 -7.15
C VAL A 45 5.47 -16.03 -5.68
N GLU A 46 5.45 -17.31 -5.30
CA GLU A 46 5.20 -17.75 -3.92
C GLU A 46 6.19 -17.15 -2.91
N LYS A 47 7.49 -17.14 -3.24
CA LYS A 47 8.52 -16.54 -2.36
C LYS A 47 8.34 -15.04 -2.20
N LYS A 48 7.95 -14.34 -3.28
CA LYS A 48 7.67 -12.89 -3.24
C LYS A 48 6.50 -12.60 -2.30
N THR A 49 5.39 -13.36 -2.41
CA THR A 49 4.24 -13.24 -1.50
C THR A 49 4.66 -13.45 -0.05
N GLY A 50 5.51 -14.45 0.23
CA GLY A 50 6.06 -14.69 1.56
C GLY A 50 6.84 -13.50 2.14
N PHE A 51 7.67 -12.84 1.32
CA PHE A 51 8.40 -11.64 1.73
C PHE A 51 7.46 -10.44 1.94
N HIS A 52 6.46 -10.26 1.08
CA HIS A 52 5.46 -9.20 1.25
C HIS A 52 4.72 -9.33 2.59
N HIS A 53 4.19 -10.52 2.90
CA HIS A 53 3.54 -10.77 4.19
C HIS A 53 4.48 -10.56 5.39
N PHE A 54 5.76 -10.92 5.25
CA PHE A 54 6.76 -10.60 6.27
C PHE A 54 6.90 -9.09 6.47
N ALA A 55 7.01 -8.29 5.40
CA ALA A 55 7.12 -6.84 5.48
C ALA A 55 5.88 -6.21 6.13
N VAL A 56 4.68 -6.66 5.76
CA VAL A 56 3.41 -6.22 6.36
C VAL A 56 3.38 -6.50 7.87
N ARG A 57 3.76 -7.72 8.30
CA ARG A 57 3.89 -8.07 9.73
C ARG A 57 4.94 -7.22 10.44
N TRP A 58 6.07 -6.95 9.79
CA TRP A 58 7.15 -6.15 10.37
C TRP A 58 6.70 -4.70 10.64
N VAL A 59 6.01 -4.07 9.70
CA VAL A 59 5.44 -2.74 9.89
C VAL A 59 4.41 -2.75 11.02
N ASN A 60 3.47 -3.70 11.04
CA ASN A 60 2.50 -3.81 12.13
C ASN A 60 3.19 -4.02 13.49
N GLN A 61 4.18 -4.91 13.58
CA GLN A 61 4.92 -5.14 14.82
C GLN A 61 5.73 -3.90 15.27
N THR A 62 6.24 -3.12 14.32
CA THR A 62 6.89 -1.83 14.60
C THR A 62 5.88 -0.85 15.21
N LEU A 63 4.69 -0.70 14.61
CA LEU A 63 3.61 0.14 15.16
C LEU A 63 3.20 -0.32 16.56
N ARG A 64 3.09 -1.63 16.81
CA ARG A 64 2.80 -2.18 18.14
C ARG A 64 3.86 -1.81 19.18
N ASN A 65 5.13 -1.86 18.80
CA ASN A 65 6.21 -1.49 19.71
C ASN A 65 6.27 0.03 19.92
N PHE A 66 6.02 0.81 18.87
CA PHE A 66 5.96 2.27 18.93
C PHE A 66 4.87 2.74 19.90
N LYS A 67 3.66 2.16 19.82
CA LYS A 67 2.51 2.44 20.69
C LYS A 67 2.73 2.21 22.19
N LYS A 68 3.76 1.43 22.58
CA LYS A 68 4.12 1.27 24.00
C LYS A 68 4.64 2.56 24.63
N TRP A 69 5.15 3.48 23.80
CA TRP A 69 5.88 4.67 24.26
C TRP A 69 5.35 5.96 23.65
N ALA A 70 4.55 5.88 22.58
CA ALA A 70 4.10 7.04 21.82
C ALA A 70 2.55 7.10 21.73
N PRO A 71 1.97 8.31 21.81
CA PRO A 71 0.53 8.50 21.60
C PRO A 71 0.15 8.28 20.13
N ASP A 72 -1.15 8.20 19.86
CA ASP A 72 -1.68 8.07 18.49
C ASP A 72 -1.19 9.20 17.57
N GLU A 73 -1.05 10.42 18.08
CA GLU A 73 -0.58 11.58 17.30
C GLU A 73 0.78 11.34 16.66
N ALA A 74 1.70 10.67 17.36
CA ALA A 74 3.02 10.38 16.82
C ALA A 74 2.97 9.38 15.65
N ILE A 75 1.93 8.55 15.56
CA ILE A 75 1.69 7.71 14.37
C ILE A 75 1.21 8.57 13.22
N PHE A 76 0.28 9.49 13.45
CA PHE A 76 -0.19 10.40 12.41
C PHE A 76 0.95 11.25 11.84
N GLU A 77 1.78 11.85 12.70
CA GLU A 77 2.98 12.59 12.31
C GLU A 77 3.92 11.71 11.47
N CYS A 78 4.22 10.49 11.92
CA CYS A 78 5.05 9.55 11.17
C CYS A 78 4.47 9.21 9.79
N MET A 79 3.15 9.03 9.69
CA MET A 79 2.47 8.72 8.42
C MET A 79 2.43 9.93 7.48
N GLU A 80 2.31 11.15 8.02
CA GLU A 80 2.39 12.39 7.24
C GLU A 80 3.79 12.60 6.67
N ASP A 81 4.83 12.44 7.48
CA ASP A 81 6.24 12.53 7.05
C ASP A 81 6.56 11.46 6.00
N TYR A 82 6.13 10.22 6.25
CA TYR A 82 6.23 9.14 5.29
C TYR A 82 5.53 9.49 3.97
N ALA A 83 4.30 10.03 4.03
CA ALA A 83 3.53 10.35 2.84
C ALA A 83 4.25 11.37 1.96
N LEU A 84 4.68 12.48 2.54
CA LEU A 84 5.39 13.54 1.82
C LEU A 84 6.71 13.06 1.22
N TRP A 85 7.38 12.09 1.84
CA TRP A 85 8.61 11.51 1.30
C TRP A 85 8.36 10.45 0.22
N CYS A 86 7.30 9.64 0.34
CA CYS A 86 7.06 8.46 -0.50
C CYS A 86 6.09 8.65 -1.67
N TYR A 87 5.54 9.85 -1.91
CA TYR A 87 4.77 10.06 -3.13
C TYR A 87 5.60 9.74 -4.38
N PRO A 88 4.97 9.15 -5.41
CA PRO A 88 5.66 8.84 -6.65
C PRO A 88 6.17 10.12 -7.34
N PRO A 89 7.24 10.04 -8.15
CA PRO A 89 7.85 11.22 -8.77
C PRO A 89 6.88 12.11 -9.56
N CYS A 90 5.89 11.53 -10.25
CA CYS A 90 4.87 12.31 -10.97
C CYS A 90 4.07 13.23 -10.04
N LEU A 91 3.75 12.76 -8.82
CA LEU A 91 3.06 13.58 -7.84
C LEU A 91 4.00 14.58 -7.16
N GLN A 92 5.26 14.21 -6.88
CA GLN A 92 6.21 15.16 -6.28
C GLN A 92 6.39 16.41 -7.15
N ASP A 93 6.59 16.24 -8.46
CA ASP A 93 6.70 17.36 -9.41
C ASP A 93 5.42 18.21 -9.44
N TRP A 94 4.24 17.59 -9.51
CA TRP A 94 2.97 18.32 -9.46
C TRP A 94 2.78 19.07 -8.13
N MET A 95 3.11 18.43 -7.00
CA MET A 95 2.97 19.03 -5.66
C MET A 95 3.87 20.26 -5.50
N GLU A 96 5.11 20.21 -6.01
CA GLU A 96 6.03 21.36 -6.00
C GLU A 96 5.47 22.53 -6.82
N LYS A 97 4.99 22.27 -8.05
CA LYS A 97 4.36 23.28 -8.90
C LYS A 97 3.09 23.85 -8.31
N TYR A 98 2.24 23.01 -7.72
CA TYR A 98 0.99 23.43 -7.06
C TYR A 98 1.29 24.37 -5.89
N LYS A 99 2.24 24.02 -5.02
CA LYS A 99 2.67 24.87 -3.89
C LYS A 99 3.30 26.20 -4.35
N ALA A 100 3.96 26.20 -5.51
CA ALA A 100 4.50 27.40 -6.13
C ALA A 100 3.45 28.27 -6.86
N GLY A 101 2.18 27.83 -6.91
CA GLY A 101 1.12 28.51 -7.67
C GLY A 101 1.27 28.39 -9.19
N GLN A 102 2.07 27.43 -9.66
CA GLN A 102 2.37 27.18 -11.07
C GLN A 102 1.51 26.07 -11.67
N ALA A 103 0.77 25.34 -10.83
CA ALA A 103 -0.18 24.31 -11.21
C ALA A 103 -1.45 24.40 -10.35
N THR A 104 -2.52 23.83 -10.86
CA THR A 104 -3.82 23.72 -10.21
C THR A 104 -4.25 22.25 -10.13
N TYR A 105 -5.42 21.97 -9.55
CA TYR A 105 -6.00 20.62 -9.57
C TYR A 105 -6.25 20.10 -11.00
N LYS A 106 -6.41 20.99 -11.98
CA LYS A 106 -6.60 20.62 -13.40
C LYS A 106 -5.34 20.08 -14.06
N ASP A 107 -4.18 20.39 -13.48
CA ASP A 107 -2.88 19.96 -13.99
C ASP A 107 -2.42 18.65 -13.32
N PHE A 108 -3.29 18.00 -12.55
CA PHE A 108 -2.98 16.73 -11.87
C PHE A 108 -2.61 15.66 -12.92
N PRO A 109 -1.48 14.95 -12.75
CA PRO A 109 -0.97 14.00 -13.74
C PRO A 109 -1.73 12.66 -13.68
N MET A 110 -2.99 12.69 -14.10
CA MET A 110 -3.94 11.59 -13.90
C MET A 110 -3.47 10.27 -14.52
N GLU A 111 -3.03 10.30 -15.78
CA GLU A 111 -2.60 9.11 -16.52
C GLU A 111 -1.39 8.44 -15.84
N ASP A 112 -0.29 9.19 -15.65
CA ASP A 112 0.91 8.71 -14.96
C ASP A 112 0.61 8.21 -13.54
N PHE A 113 -0.28 8.89 -12.82
CA PHE A 113 -0.69 8.49 -11.48
C PHE A 113 -1.43 7.15 -11.47
N LEU A 114 -2.39 6.96 -12.38
CA LEU A 114 -3.17 5.72 -12.49
C LEU A 114 -2.27 4.54 -12.87
N GLU A 115 -1.39 4.72 -13.85
CA GLU A 115 -0.41 3.70 -14.26
C GLU A 115 0.52 3.33 -13.09
N ASN A 116 1.10 4.35 -12.43
CA ASN A 116 1.96 4.13 -11.28
C ASN A 116 1.23 3.39 -10.15
N ARG A 117 -0.02 3.77 -9.88
CA ARG A 117 -0.86 3.16 -8.84
C ARG A 117 -1.14 1.69 -9.14
N ALA A 118 -1.53 1.35 -10.36
CA ALA A 118 -1.80 -0.03 -10.76
C ALA A 118 -0.55 -0.91 -10.67
N VAL A 119 0.61 -0.38 -11.11
CA VAL A 119 1.91 -1.06 -11.01
C VAL A 119 2.32 -1.24 -9.55
N LEU A 120 2.19 -0.23 -8.70
CA LEU A 120 2.53 -0.32 -7.29
C LEU A 120 1.77 -1.46 -6.60
N TRP A 121 0.45 -1.54 -6.81
CA TRP A 121 -0.38 -2.56 -6.18
C TRP A 121 -0.11 -3.96 -6.72
N SER A 122 0.08 -4.14 -8.02
CA SER A 122 0.41 -5.45 -8.59
C SER A 122 1.83 -5.90 -8.26
N ALA A 123 2.82 -5.01 -8.44
CA ALA A 123 4.23 -5.35 -8.33
C ALA A 123 4.70 -5.40 -6.88
N LEU A 124 4.32 -4.46 -6.01
CA LEU A 124 4.84 -4.37 -4.65
C LEU A 124 3.91 -4.96 -3.60
N HIS A 125 2.60 -4.85 -3.80
CA HIS A 125 1.59 -5.40 -2.87
C HIS A 125 1.02 -6.76 -3.28
N ASP A 126 1.42 -7.27 -4.45
CA ASP A 126 0.96 -8.57 -4.98
C ASP A 126 -0.57 -8.63 -5.20
N ASN A 127 -1.20 -7.47 -5.36
CA ASN A 127 -2.63 -7.31 -5.65
C ASN A 127 -2.87 -7.33 -7.17
N GLY A 128 -2.68 -8.49 -7.79
CA GLY A 128 -2.92 -8.71 -9.22
C GLY A 128 -4.41 -8.79 -9.59
N ASP A 129 -5.30 -8.96 -8.61
CA ASP A 129 -6.75 -9.10 -8.73
C ASP A 129 -7.50 -7.76 -8.53
N GLN A 130 -6.79 -6.65 -8.62
CA GLN A 130 -7.37 -5.32 -8.55
C GLN A 130 -8.42 -5.07 -9.64
N ILE A 131 -9.50 -4.39 -9.25
CA ILE A 131 -10.61 -4.01 -10.13
C ILE A 131 -10.60 -2.49 -10.28
N TRP A 132 -10.69 -2.03 -11.52
CA TRP A 132 -10.76 -0.62 -11.89
C TRP A 132 -12.02 -0.36 -12.70
N GLU A 133 -12.84 0.56 -12.21
CA GLU A 133 -14.10 0.95 -12.82
C GLU A 133 -14.14 2.46 -12.96
N GLU A 134 -14.84 2.95 -13.98
CA GLU A 134 -14.99 4.36 -14.28
C GLU A 134 -16.45 4.65 -14.61
N ASP A 135 -16.97 5.76 -14.09
CA ASP A 135 -18.20 6.38 -14.56
C ASP A 135 -17.89 7.82 -15.03
N GLU A 136 -18.90 8.66 -15.29
CA GLU A 136 -18.67 10.02 -15.78
C GLU A 136 -17.87 10.89 -14.79
N GLU A 137 -18.03 10.70 -13.49
CA GLU A 137 -17.50 11.58 -12.43
C GLU A 137 -16.23 11.04 -11.76
N LYS A 138 -16.09 9.72 -11.67
CA LYS A 138 -15.10 9.09 -10.79
C LYS A 138 -14.52 7.79 -11.33
N ILE A 139 -13.37 7.46 -10.74
CA ILE A 139 -12.69 6.18 -10.88
C ILE A 139 -12.81 5.45 -9.54
N THR A 140 -13.26 4.20 -9.58
CA THR A 140 -13.32 3.31 -8.43
C THR A 140 -12.26 2.23 -8.55
N PHE A 141 -11.36 2.21 -7.58
CA PHE A 141 -10.31 1.21 -7.44
C PHE A 141 -10.65 0.28 -6.28
N THR A 142 -10.95 -0.97 -6.59
CA THR A 142 -11.30 -1.98 -5.59
C THR A 142 -10.21 -3.03 -5.49
N LEU A 143 -9.77 -3.29 -4.26
CA LEU A 143 -9.00 -4.47 -3.90
C LEU A 143 -9.99 -5.47 -3.26
N PRO A 144 -10.35 -6.57 -3.96
CA PRO A 144 -11.25 -7.60 -3.40
C PRO A 144 -10.75 -8.07 -2.03
N ARG A 145 -9.44 -8.21 -1.91
CA ARG A 145 -8.72 -8.26 -0.64
C ARG A 145 -7.46 -7.41 -0.73
N CYS A 146 -7.35 -6.37 0.08
CA CYS A 146 -6.09 -5.62 0.19
C CYS A 146 -5.02 -6.50 0.84
N ASN A 147 -3.90 -6.78 0.15
CA ASN A 147 -2.86 -7.68 0.69
C ASN A 147 -2.03 -7.06 1.83
N SER A 148 -2.29 -5.80 2.16
CA SER A 148 -1.61 -5.06 3.22
C SER A 148 -2.47 -5.00 4.49
N GLY A 149 -3.23 -3.92 4.70
CA GLY A 149 -4.14 -3.80 5.84
C GLY A 149 -5.28 -4.82 5.82
N GLY A 150 -5.80 -5.17 4.64
CA GLY A 150 -6.85 -6.19 4.48
C GLY A 150 -6.39 -7.59 4.87
N TRP A 151 -5.15 -7.94 4.52
CA TRP A 151 -4.52 -9.19 4.91
C TRP A 151 -4.24 -9.25 6.41
N LEU A 152 -3.81 -8.14 7.03
CA LEU A 152 -3.62 -8.09 8.49
C LEU A 152 -4.91 -8.35 9.25
N VAL A 153 -6.00 -7.72 8.85
CA VAL A 153 -7.29 -7.88 9.53
C VAL A 153 -7.98 -9.21 9.25
N THR A 154 -7.51 -9.97 8.27
CA THR A 154 -8.00 -11.32 7.99
C THR A 154 -7.15 -12.37 8.71
N GLU A 155 -5.82 -12.32 8.55
CA GLU A 155 -4.90 -13.38 9.01
C GLU A 155 -4.28 -13.16 10.38
N CYS A 156 -4.26 -11.92 10.87
CA CYS A 156 -3.52 -11.51 12.07
C CYS A 156 -4.40 -10.74 13.05
N GLN A 157 -5.71 -11.03 13.07
CA GLN A 157 -6.75 -10.29 13.81
C GLN A 157 -6.36 -9.95 15.25
N ASP A 158 -5.80 -10.91 16.00
CA ASP A 158 -5.42 -10.76 17.41
C ASP A 158 -4.12 -9.97 17.63
N LYS A 159 -3.42 -9.62 16.55
CA LYS A 159 -2.14 -8.89 16.55
C LYS A 159 -2.20 -7.54 15.85
N VAL A 160 -3.34 -7.13 15.29
CA VAL A 160 -3.46 -5.83 14.60
C VAL A 160 -3.29 -4.70 15.60
N GLN A 161 -2.39 -3.75 15.33
CA GLN A 161 -2.31 -2.52 16.12
C GLN A 161 -3.44 -1.59 15.74
N THR A 162 -4.15 -1.08 16.73
CA THR A 162 -5.21 -0.08 16.56
C THR A 162 -4.86 1.25 17.20
N LEU A 163 -5.58 2.29 16.84
CA LEU A 163 -5.62 3.54 17.62
C LEU A 163 -6.16 3.26 19.02
N ASP A 164 -5.72 4.06 20.00
CA ASP A 164 -6.22 4.00 21.37
C ASP A 164 -7.61 4.62 21.49
N LYS A 165 -7.91 5.62 20.64
CA LYS A 165 -9.18 6.36 20.65
C LYS A 165 -9.70 6.58 19.23
N PRO A 166 -11.03 6.73 19.06
CA PRO A 166 -11.59 7.27 17.83
C PRO A 166 -10.97 8.63 17.47
N ASP A 167 -10.62 8.81 16.19
CA ASP A 167 -10.04 10.04 15.65
C ASP A 167 -10.73 10.42 14.32
N PRO A 168 -10.98 11.70 14.03
CA PRO A 168 -11.61 12.14 12.78
C PRO A 168 -10.83 11.74 11.53
N ARG A 169 -9.49 11.67 11.60
CA ARG A 169 -8.59 11.19 10.50
C ARG A 169 -8.66 9.66 10.30
N ALA A 170 -9.46 8.99 11.12
CA ALA A 170 -9.76 7.57 11.11
C ALA A 170 -11.28 7.32 11.17
N TYR A 171 -12.07 8.22 10.59
CA TYR A 171 -13.53 8.15 10.50
C TYR A 171 -14.27 8.10 11.85
N ASN A 172 -13.63 8.57 12.93
CA ASN A 172 -14.11 8.42 14.31
C ASN A 172 -14.48 6.96 14.66
N LYS A 173 -13.79 5.98 14.06
CA LYS A 173 -14.02 4.56 14.34
C LYS A 173 -13.17 4.10 15.53
N GLU A 174 -13.81 3.45 16.49
CA GLU A 174 -13.10 2.72 17.54
C GLU A 174 -12.36 1.50 16.95
N GLY A 175 -11.17 1.20 17.46
CA GLY A 175 -10.39 0.04 16.99
C GLY A 175 -9.88 0.18 15.56
N PHE A 176 -9.75 1.40 15.03
CA PHE A 176 -9.21 1.61 13.68
C PHE A 176 -7.77 1.09 13.58
N GLN A 177 -7.48 0.25 12.59
CA GLN A 177 -6.16 -0.34 12.42
C GLN A 177 -5.12 0.71 11.98
N CYS A 178 -4.02 0.82 12.73
CA CYS A 178 -2.98 1.82 12.46
C CYS A 178 -2.30 1.60 11.10
N TYR A 179 -2.26 0.36 10.60
CA TYR A 179 -1.66 0.08 9.29
C TYR A 179 -2.39 0.82 8.16
N CYS A 180 -3.72 0.92 8.21
CA CYS A 180 -4.50 1.62 7.19
C CYS A 180 -4.28 3.13 7.18
N LEU A 181 -3.71 3.71 8.25
CA LEU A 181 -3.33 5.12 8.27
C LEU A 181 -2.33 5.47 7.17
N ASN A 182 -1.54 4.49 6.71
CA ASN A 182 -0.70 4.66 5.53
C ASN A 182 -1.51 5.18 4.32
N CYS A 183 -2.71 4.62 4.10
CA CYS A 183 -3.55 5.01 2.98
C CYS A 183 -4.44 6.22 3.31
N THR A 184 -5.08 6.25 4.48
CA THR A 184 -6.00 7.33 4.83
C THR A 184 -5.28 8.65 5.10
N THR A 185 -4.08 8.62 5.68
CA THR A 185 -3.25 9.83 5.85
C THR A 185 -2.70 10.28 4.51
N MET A 186 -2.07 9.38 3.73
CA MET A 186 -1.47 9.79 2.45
C MET A 186 -2.54 10.34 1.49
N TRP A 187 -3.60 9.58 1.21
CA TRP A 187 -4.44 9.89 0.06
C TRP A 187 -5.77 10.59 0.39
N GLU A 188 -6.25 10.53 1.63
CA GLU A 188 -7.54 11.14 2.01
C GLU A 188 -7.31 12.40 2.86
N PHE A 189 -6.95 12.23 4.13
CA PHE A 189 -6.92 13.32 5.10
C PHE A 189 -5.67 14.20 5.01
N GLY A 190 -4.49 13.62 4.75
CA GLY A 190 -3.27 14.38 4.51
C GLY A 190 -3.36 15.11 3.17
N TRP A 191 -3.79 14.45 2.09
CA TRP A 191 -4.03 15.13 0.80
C TRP A 191 -4.99 16.32 0.96
N TYR A 192 -6.08 16.14 1.71
CA TYR A 192 -6.99 17.24 2.05
C TYR A 192 -6.33 18.36 2.87
N LYS A 193 -5.49 18.01 3.85
CA LYS A 193 -4.73 18.97 4.65
C LYS A 193 -3.82 19.83 3.78
N TRP A 194 -3.13 19.22 2.81
CA TRP A 194 -2.12 19.90 1.99
C TRP A 194 -2.68 20.61 0.75
N PHE A 195 -3.71 20.05 0.10
CA PHE A 195 -4.18 20.50 -1.22
C PHE A 195 -5.64 20.95 -1.23
N GLY A 196 -6.45 20.49 -0.28
CA GLY A 196 -7.80 21.00 -0.04
C GLY A 196 -8.96 20.07 -0.41
N TRP A 197 -8.67 18.87 -0.91
CA TRP A 197 -9.64 17.80 -1.19
C TRP A 197 -9.01 16.44 -0.89
N PRO A 198 -9.75 15.34 -0.73
CA PRO A 198 -9.18 13.99 -0.72
C PRO A 198 -8.85 13.51 -2.15
N LEU A 199 -7.67 12.92 -2.38
CA LEU A 199 -7.39 12.27 -3.67
C LEU A 199 -8.17 10.97 -3.80
N PHE A 200 -8.20 10.18 -2.72
CA PHE A 200 -9.07 9.00 -2.60
C PHE A 200 -9.97 9.13 -1.39
N ILE A 201 -11.24 8.80 -1.56
CA ILE A 201 -12.20 8.55 -0.48
C ILE A 201 -12.26 7.05 -0.28
N MET A 202 -11.96 6.58 0.93
CA MET A 202 -11.77 5.15 1.16
C MET A 202 -12.88 4.50 1.99
N ASP A 203 -13.15 3.25 1.66
CA ASP A 203 -13.78 2.28 2.54
C ASP A 203 -12.74 1.20 2.87
N VAL A 204 -12.15 1.33 4.06
CA VAL A 204 -11.02 0.50 4.51
C VAL A 204 -11.49 -0.71 5.31
N PRO A 205 -10.76 -1.84 5.24
CA PRO A 205 -11.19 -3.07 5.90
C PRO A 205 -11.10 -2.98 7.42
N THR A 206 -12.06 -3.60 8.09
CA THR A 206 -12.15 -3.69 9.56
C THR A 206 -11.63 -5.05 10.06
N ILE A 207 -11.23 -5.11 11.34
CA ILE A 207 -10.78 -6.36 11.98
C ILE A 207 -11.86 -7.44 11.86
N GLY A 208 -11.51 -8.59 11.27
CA GLY A 208 -12.43 -9.71 11.06
C GLY A 208 -13.29 -9.63 9.79
N SER A 209 -13.15 -8.58 8.98
CA SER A 209 -13.75 -8.52 7.62
C SER A 209 -13.02 -9.44 6.63
N ASP A 210 -13.52 -9.51 5.39
CA ASP A 210 -12.88 -10.20 4.26
C ASP A 210 -11.61 -9.48 3.73
N GLY A 211 -11.29 -8.30 4.28
CA GLY A 211 -10.12 -7.53 3.89
C GLY A 211 -10.32 -6.66 2.65
N LYS A 212 -11.55 -6.53 2.15
CA LYS A 212 -11.87 -5.67 0.99
C LYS A 212 -11.53 -4.20 1.28
N CYS A 213 -10.93 -3.53 0.29
CA CYS A 213 -10.66 -2.10 0.35
C CYS A 213 -11.16 -1.43 -0.93
N VAL A 214 -11.92 -0.35 -0.81
CA VAL A 214 -12.43 0.44 -1.94
C VAL A 214 -11.90 1.86 -1.85
N MET A 215 -11.41 2.39 -2.96
CA MET A 215 -10.87 3.74 -3.08
C MET A 215 -11.55 4.44 -4.25
N VAL A 216 -12.20 5.57 -3.97
CA VAL A 216 -12.90 6.36 -4.97
C VAL A 216 -12.16 7.67 -5.20
N MET A 217 -11.80 7.96 -6.44
CA MET A 217 -11.19 9.22 -6.86
C MET A 217 -12.11 9.92 -7.85
N TYR A 218 -12.48 11.16 -7.54
CA TYR A 218 -13.23 12.01 -8.47
C TYR A 218 -12.28 12.61 -9.49
N LYS A 219 -12.70 12.67 -10.76
CA LYS A 219 -11.90 13.20 -11.87
C LYS A 219 -11.73 14.71 -11.73
N ASP A 220 -12.79 15.42 -11.36
CA ASP A 220 -12.73 16.80 -10.87
C ASP A 220 -13.04 16.78 -9.36
N PRO A 221 -12.14 17.27 -8.49
CA PRO A 221 -12.39 17.28 -7.05
C PRO A 221 -13.57 18.17 -6.62
N LYS A 222 -14.11 19.03 -7.49
CA LYS A 222 -15.35 19.75 -7.23
C LYS A 222 -16.58 18.86 -7.22
N ASP A 223 -16.53 17.73 -7.91
CA ASP A 223 -17.63 16.76 -7.98
C ASP A 223 -17.74 15.90 -6.72
N ILE A 224 -16.75 15.97 -5.82
CA ILE A 224 -16.83 15.34 -4.50
C ILE A 224 -18.08 15.89 -3.79
N PRO A 225 -19.01 15.04 -3.31
CA PRO A 225 -20.26 15.53 -2.74
C PRO A 225 -20.06 16.23 -1.39
N ASP A 226 -20.85 17.26 -1.10
CA ASP A 226 -20.80 17.99 0.18
C ASP A 226 -20.97 17.06 1.41
N SER A 227 -21.77 16.00 1.25
CA SER A 227 -21.95 14.96 2.28
C SER A 227 -20.65 14.29 2.73
N TYR A 228 -19.61 14.23 1.89
CA TYR A 228 -18.28 13.75 2.29
C TYR A 228 -17.69 14.65 3.39
N TYR A 229 -17.72 15.96 3.15
CA TYR A 229 -17.13 16.98 4.01
C TYR A 229 -17.93 17.12 5.30
N GLU A 230 -19.26 17.21 5.20
CA GLU A 230 -20.18 17.31 6.34
C GLU A 230 -20.03 16.13 7.30
N LYS A 231 -20.03 14.89 6.78
CA LYS A 231 -19.88 13.67 7.59
C LYS A 231 -18.56 13.62 8.36
N ARG A 232 -17.52 14.29 7.86
CA ARG A 232 -16.18 14.30 8.44
C ARG A 232 -15.86 15.59 9.20
N GLY A 233 -16.79 16.55 9.26
CA GLY A 233 -16.56 17.87 9.85
C GLY A 233 -15.45 18.66 9.14
N LEU A 234 -15.33 18.50 7.83
CA LEU A 234 -14.35 19.20 6.99
C LEU A 234 -15.02 20.38 6.28
N GLU A 235 -14.23 21.39 5.96
CA GLU A 235 -14.65 22.52 5.14
C GLU A 235 -14.23 22.27 3.69
N ARG A 236 -15.10 22.59 2.73
CA ARG A 236 -14.73 22.56 1.31
C ARG A 236 -13.77 23.72 1.03
N LYS A 237 -12.58 23.42 0.47
CA LYS A 237 -11.55 24.42 0.17
C LYS A 237 -11.40 24.75 -1.31
N ILE A 238 -12.02 23.95 -2.19
CA ILE A 238 -11.96 24.10 -3.65
C ILE A 238 -13.32 23.85 -4.32
#